data_AF-A0A3B8L6M6-F1
#
_entry.id   AF-A0A3B8L6M6-F1
#
_cell.length_a   1.000
_cell.length_b   1.000
_cell.length_c   1.000
_cell.angle_alpha   90.00
_cell.angle_beta   90.00
_cell.angle_gamma   90.00
#
_symmetry.space_group_name_H-M   'P 1'
#
loop_
_entity.id
_entity.type
_entity.pdbx_description
1 polymer ?
#
loop_
_entity_poly.entity_id
_entity_poly.type
_entity_poly.pdbx_seq_one_letter_code
_entity_poly.pdbx_strand_id
1 'polypeptide(L)' 'IMLGTYALSAGYYDAYYLRAQKVRRLIAQDYSRAFESVDVIVSPVAPTPAVPVGQLANDPLQMYLADTYTISANLA' A
#
# COMPACT_ATOMS: atom_id res chain seq x y z
N ILE A 1 13.24 -3.44 -8.41
CA ILE A 1 14.02 -2.24 -8.84
C ILE A 1 13.41 -1.58 -10.08
N MET A 2 12.98 -2.33 -11.11
CA MET A 2 12.44 -1.75 -12.37
C MET A 2 11.26 -0.74 -12.19
N LEU A 3 10.29 -1.05 -11.34
CA LEU A 3 9.15 -0.14 -11.08
C LEU A 3 9.56 1.17 -10.39
N GLY A 4 10.46 1.10 -9.42
CA GLY A 4 10.95 2.29 -8.70
C GLY A 4 11.79 3.19 -9.61
N THR A 5 12.68 2.61 -10.41
CA THR A 5 13.49 3.36 -11.38
C THR A 5 12.62 3.99 -12.47
N TYR A 6 11.58 3.29 -12.94
CA TYR A 6 10.62 3.85 -13.90
C TYR A 6 9.81 4.99 -13.28
N ALA A 7 9.26 4.80 -12.08
CA ALA A 7 8.47 5.81 -11.39
C ALA A 7 9.28 7.08 -11.05
N LEU A 8 10.61 6.96 -10.91
CA LEU A 8 11.52 8.08 -10.65
C LEU A 8 12.14 8.69 -11.92
N SER A 9 11.89 8.11 -13.09
CA SER A 9 12.46 8.59 -14.34
C SER A 9 11.89 9.94 -14.76
N ALA A 10 12.74 10.75 -15.41
CA ALA A 10 12.34 12.07 -15.93
C ALA A 10 11.17 11.92 -16.91
N GLY A 11 10.11 12.70 -16.70
CA GLY A 11 8.85 12.62 -17.46
C GLY A 11 7.74 11.81 -16.78
N TYR A 12 8.07 10.92 -15.83
CA TYR A 12 7.10 10.10 -15.10
C TYR A 12 7.08 10.37 -13.59
N TYR A 13 8.12 11.03 -13.06
CA TYR A 13 8.24 11.39 -11.64
C TYR A 13 6.98 12.05 -11.06
N ASP A 14 6.47 13.10 -11.72
CA ASP A 14 5.31 13.83 -11.22
C ASP A 14 4.01 13.00 -11.28
N ALA A 15 3.85 12.23 -12.36
CA ALA A 15 2.66 11.43 -12.62
C ALA A 15 2.54 10.22 -11.67
N TYR A 16 3.66 9.63 -11.28
CA TYR A 16 3.70 8.42 -10.47
C TYR A 16 4.18 8.70 -9.04
N TYR A 17 5.44 9.11 -8.86
CA TYR A 17 6.04 9.24 -7.53
C TYR A 17 5.46 10.41 -6.73
N LEU A 18 5.44 11.61 -7.30
CA LEU A 18 4.90 12.79 -6.59
C LEU A 18 3.41 12.62 -6.30
N ARG A 19 2.65 12.04 -7.24
CA ARG A 19 1.23 11.72 -7.04
C ARG A 19 1.04 10.70 -5.92
N ALA A 20 1.84 9.64 -5.86
CA ALA A 20 1.79 8.66 -4.77
C ALA A 20 2.10 9.31 -3.41
N GLN A 21 3.07 10.20 -3.33
CA GLN A 21 3.40 10.92 -2.09
C GLN A 21 2.27 11.85 -1.61
N LYS A 22 1.50 12.45 -2.54
CA LYS A 22 0.30 13.21 -2.19
C LYS A 22 -0.80 12.29 -1.61
N VAL A 23 -1.02 11.12 -2.23
CA VAL A 23 -1.98 10.13 -1.72
C VAL A 23 -1.56 9.60 -0.34
N ARG A 24 -0.27 9.34 -0.13
CA ARG A 24 0.28 8.97 1.17
C ARG A 24 -0.10 9.95 2.27
N ARG A 25 -0.01 11.26 1.99
CA ARG A 25 -0.44 12.30 2.93
C ARG A 25 -1.93 12.24 3.25
N LEU A 26 -2.79 11.92 2.29
CA LEU A 26 -4.22 11.76 2.52
C LEU A 26 -4.51 10.57 3.44
N ILE A 27 -3.81 9.44 3.24
CA ILE A 27 -3.92 8.26 4.11
C ILE A 27 -3.52 8.61 5.55
N ALA A 28 -2.40 9.30 5.75
CA ALA A 28 -1.96 9.74 7.08
C ALA A 28 -3.00 10.65 7.77
N GLN A 29 -3.67 11.51 7.00
CA GLN A 29 -4.73 12.37 7.50
C GLN A 29 -5.99 11.58 7.90
N ASP A 30 -6.33 10.50 7.18
CA ASP A 30 -7.44 9.61 7.55
C ASP A 30 -7.18 8.95 8.90
N TYR A 31 -5.98 8.42 9.14
CA TYR A 31 -5.60 7.87 10.44
C TYR A 31 -5.64 8.93 11.54
N SER A 32 -5.07 10.12 11.29
CA SER A 32 -5.07 11.22 12.27
C SER A 32 -6.48 11.59 12.69
N ARG A 33 -7.42 11.72 11.74
CA ARG A 33 -8.83 12.00 12.01
C ARG A 33 -9.51 10.88 12.78
N ALA A 34 -9.27 9.63 12.40
CA ALA A 34 -9.88 8.49 13.09
C ALA A 34 -9.48 8.47 14.57
N PHE A 35 -8.19 8.68 14.86
CA PHE A 35 -7.64 8.70 16.22
C PHE A 35 -8.10 9.89 17.09
N GLU A 36 -8.80 10.89 16.53
CA GLU A 36 -9.51 11.89 17.34
C GLU A 36 -10.69 11.29 18.12
N SER A 37 -11.20 10.13 17.67
CA SER A 37 -12.41 9.50 18.20
C SER A 37 -12.20 8.11 18.79
N VAL A 38 -11.04 7.48 18.54
CA VAL A 38 -10.74 6.12 18.99
C VAL A 38 -9.28 6.00 19.43
N ASP A 39 -9.00 5.06 20.33
CA ASP A 39 -7.61 4.77 20.75
C ASP A 39 -6.92 3.75 19.83
N VAL A 40 -7.70 2.87 19.18
CA VAL A 40 -7.17 1.75 18.38
C VAL A 40 -8.06 1.51 17.15
N ILE A 41 -7.42 1.14 16.03
CA ILE A 41 -8.06 0.68 14.80
C ILE A 41 -7.70 -0.80 14.61
N VAL A 42 -8.71 -1.65 14.34
CA VAL A 42 -8.53 -3.10 14.19
C VAL A 42 -9.06 -3.55 12.84
N SER A 43 -8.29 -4.37 12.13
CA SER A 43 -8.73 -5.06 10.91
C SER A 43 -8.04 -6.44 10.79
N PRO A 44 -8.57 -7.36 9.97
CA PRO A 44 -7.83 -8.57 9.60
C PRO A 44 -6.47 -8.23 9.00
N VAL A 45 -5.45 -9.04 9.30
CA VAL A 45 -4.09 -8.81 8.77
C VAL A 45 -4.00 -9.15 7.28
N ALA A 46 -4.76 -10.14 6.81
CA ALA A 46 -4.75 -10.59 5.43
C ALA A 46 -6.18 -10.85 4.92
N PRO A 47 -6.45 -10.69 3.62
CA PRO A 47 -7.77 -10.95 3.04
C PRO A 47 -8.14 -12.44 2.99
N THR A 48 -7.15 -13.33 2.97
CA THR A 48 -7.33 -14.78 2.93
C THR A 48 -6.30 -15.47 3.84
N PRO A 49 -6.55 -16.74 4.25
CA PRO A 49 -5.51 -17.58 4.84
C PRO A 49 -4.32 -17.80 3.91
N ALA A 50 -3.25 -18.38 4.44
CA ALA A 50 -2.05 -18.70 3.69
C ALA A 50 -2.34 -19.61 2.48
N VAL A 51 -1.75 -19.27 1.34
CA VAL A 51 -1.80 -20.06 0.10
C VAL A 51 -0.57 -20.97 -0.02
N PRO A 52 -0.69 -22.13 -0.69
CA PRO A 52 0.43 -22.97 -1.06
C PRO A 52 1.60 -22.22 -1.73
N VAL A 53 2.82 -22.67 -1.41
CA VAL A 53 4.05 -22.13 -2.01
C VAL A 53 3.99 -22.28 -3.53
N GLY A 54 4.32 -21.20 -4.25
CA GLY A 54 4.35 -21.17 -5.70
C GLY A 54 3.01 -20.84 -6.38
N GLN A 55 1.88 -20.88 -5.65
CA GLN A 55 0.56 -20.63 -6.27
C GLN A 55 0.44 -19.23 -6.89
N LEU A 56 1.05 -18.22 -6.27
CA LEU A 56 1.00 -16.83 -6.73
C LEU A 56 2.29 -16.39 -7.46
N ALA A 57 3.22 -17.31 -7.73
CA ALA A 57 4.54 -16.95 -8.28
C ALA A 57 4.47 -16.37 -9.70
N ASN A 58 3.46 -16.75 -10.47
CA ASN A 58 3.28 -16.32 -11.86
C ASN A 58 2.35 -15.11 -12.01
N ASP A 59 1.72 -14.65 -10.92
CA ASP A 59 0.83 -13.47 -10.92
C ASP A 59 1.25 -12.51 -9.79
N PRO A 60 2.17 -11.59 -10.07
CA PRO A 60 2.67 -10.66 -9.06
C PRO A 60 1.59 -9.68 -8.58
N LEU A 61 0.54 -9.41 -9.36
CA LEU A 61 -0.55 -8.52 -8.93
C LEU A 61 -1.40 -9.20 -7.86
N GLN A 62 -1.71 -10.49 -8.03
CA GLN A 62 -2.39 -11.26 -7.00
C GLN A 62 -1.57 -11.35 -5.71
N MET A 63 -0.25 -11.47 -5.82
CA MET A 63 0.62 -11.41 -4.64
C MET A 63 0.51 -10.07 -3.89
N TYR A 64 0.46 -8.94 -4.59
CA TYR A 64 0.35 -7.62 -3.95
C TYR A 64 -0.97 -7.40 -3.20
N LEU A 65 -2.05 -8.07 -3.62
CA LEU A 65 -3.34 -7.97 -2.93
C LEU A 65 -3.31 -8.56 -1.52
N ALA A 66 -2.34 -9.42 -1.20
CA ALA A 66 -2.16 -9.96 0.14
C ALA A 66 -1.92 -8.86 1.19
N ASP A 67 -1.30 -7.74 0.80
CA ASP A 67 -0.94 -6.62 1.70
C ASP A 67 -1.97 -5.50 1.76
N THR A 68 -3.18 -5.72 1.20
CA THR A 68 -4.21 -4.67 1.09
C THR A 68 -4.60 -4.06 2.45
N TYR A 69 -4.58 -4.86 3.53
CA TYR A 69 -4.93 -4.40 4.88
C TYR A 69 -3.74 -3.93 5.73
N THR A 70 -2.52 -4.17 5.27
CA THR A 70 -1.30 -3.86 6.03
C THR A 70 -0.61 -2.60 5.52
N ILE A 71 -0.62 -2.35 4.21
CA ILE A 71 0.18 -1.29 3.60
C ILE A 71 -0.21 0.12 4.06
N SER A 72 -1.48 0.35 4.38
CA SER A 72 -1.95 1.66 4.82
C SER A 72 -1.29 2.12 6.13
N ALA A 73 -0.99 1.18 7.04
CA ALA A 73 -0.32 1.48 8.30
C ALA A 73 1.15 1.90 8.10
N ASN A 74 1.84 1.39 7.07
CA ASN A 74 3.20 1.82 6.74
C ASN A 74 3.25 3.20 6.05
N LEU A 75 2.15 3.58 5.39
CA LEU A 75 2.02 4.83 4.65
C LEU A 75 1.61 6.01 5.53
N ALA A 76 0.84 5.73 6.58
CA ALA A 76 0.35 6.70 7.55
C ALA A 76 1.47 7.44 8.31
#